data_AF-A0A349PYR7-F1
#
_entry.id   AF-A0A349PYR7-F1
#
_cell.length_a   1.000
_cell.length_b   1.000
_cell.length_c   1.000
_cell.angle_alpha   90.00
_cell.angle_beta   90.00
_cell.angle_gamma   90.00
#
_symmetry.space_group_name_H-M   'P 1'
#
loop_
_entity.id
_entity.type
_entity.pdbx_description
1 polymer ?
#
loop_
_entity_poly.entity_id
_entity_poly.type
_entity_poly.pdbx_seq_one_letter_code
_entity_poly.pdbx_strand_id
1 'polypeptide(L)'
;PKGNLSLQIVETSQIDLDNVNQVRILSSATHFNPVDLVCGIRNYKNEKFDLTQFIDQNSGFIIEKTKGAKPLKSYELPGLWNGAMANWITIFVEVPLFTFNPVKTVNDLLKSPHQPQ
;
A
#
# COMPACT_ATOMS: atom_id res chain seq x y z
N PRO A 1 24.88 -5.30 -8.02
CA PRO A 1 23.73 -6.08 -7.50
C PRO A 1 22.64 -6.18 -8.58
N LYS A 2 22.40 -7.38 -9.14
CA LYS A 2 21.29 -7.59 -10.08
C LYS A 2 20.00 -7.61 -9.26
N GLY A 3 19.29 -6.49 -9.21
CA GLY A 3 17.92 -6.45 -8.70
C GLY A 3 17.01 -7.25 -9.64
N ASN A 4 16.13 -8.07 -9.09
CA ASN A 4 15.06 -8.69 -9.87
C ASN A 4 13.93 -7.67 -10.04
N LEU A 5 13.41 -7.55 -11.26
CA LEU A 5 12.23 -6.72 -11.52
C LEU A 5 10.99 -7.48 -11.02
N SER A 6 10.24 -6.86 -10.12
CA SER A 6 8.94 -7.36 -9.64
C SER A 6 7.93 -6.23 -9.55
N LEU A 7 6.64 -6.58 -9.64
CA LEU A 7 5.55 -5.64 -9.42
C LEU A 7 5.36 -5.43 -7.91
N GLN A 8 5.15 -4.18 -7.51
CA GLN A 8 5.00 -3.77 -6.11
C GLN A 8 3.93 -2.69 -5.99
N ILE A 9 3.36 -2.57 -4.78
CA ILE A 9 2.53 -1.44 -4.41
C ILE A 9 3.44 -0.45 -3.70
N VAL A 10 3.52 0.78 -4.21
CA VAL A 10 4.40 1.82 -3.69
C VAL A 10 3.55 2.96 -3.15
N GLU A 11 3.86 3.42 -1.95
CA GLU A 11 3.24 4.61 -1.37
C GLU A 11 3.96 5.89 -1.80
N THR A 12 3.24 7.00 -1.86
CA THR A 12 3.84 8.31 -2.16
C THR A 12 4.96 8.69 -1.17
N SER A 13 4.90 8.22 0.08
CA SER A 13 5.96 8.41 1.09
C SER A 13 7.29 7.74 0.72
N GLN A 14 7.28 6.76 -0.19
CA GLN A 14 8.46 6.06 -0.69
C GLN A 14 8.99 6.64 -2.01
N ILE A 15 8.32 7.67 -2.55
CA ILE A 15 8.67 8.32 -3.82
C ILE A 15 9.41 9.62 -3.53
N ASP A 16 10.56 9.80 -4.16
CA ASP A 16 11.30 11.06 -4.12
C ASP A 16 10.62 12.08 -5.05
N LEU A 17 9.87 13.02 -4.46
CA LEU A 17 9.16 14.06 -5.19
C LEU A 17 10.06 15.19 -5.71
N ASP A 18 11.32 15.25 -5.27
CA ASP A 18 12.31 16.16 -5.84
C ASP A 18 12.95 15.55 -7.12
N ASN A 19 12.75 14.25 -7.35
CA ASN A 19 13.21 13.55 -8.53
C ASN A 19 12.19 13.62 -9.68
N VAL A 20 12.48 14.47 -10.67
CA VAL A 20 11.62 14.71 -11.85
C VAL A 20 11.23 13.42 -12.58
N ASN A 21 12.11 12.41 -12.64
CA ASN A 21 11.80 11.15 -13.31
C ASN A 21 10.78 10.33 -12.52
N GLN A 22 10.91 10.27 -11.20
CA GLN A 22 9.94 9.56 -10.35
C GLN A 22 8.58 10.25 -10.35
N VAL A 23 8.56 11.59 -10.32
CA VAL A 23 7.32 12.38 -10.44
C VAL A 23 6.62 12.12 -11.78
N ARG A 24 7.37 12.01 -12.87
CA ARG A 24 6.82 11.65 -14.18
C ARG A 24 6.18 10.27 -14.17
N ILE A 25 6.82 9.27 -13.56
CA ILE A 25 6.26 7.92 -13.44
C ILE A 25 4.96 7.95 -12.62
N LEU A 26 4.99 8.60 -11.46
CA LEU A 26 3.82 8.73 -10.58
C LEU A 26 2.64 9.42 -11.30
N SER A 27 2.89 10.51 -12.02
CA SER A 27 1.85 11.22 -12.77
C SER A 27 1.29 10.44 -13.96
N SER A 28 2.01 9.41 -14.44
CA SER A 28 1.55 8.51 -15.49
C SER A 28 0.81 7.26 -14.98
N ALA A 29 0.72 7.08 -13.65
CA ALA A 29 0.08 5.92 -13.05
C ALA A 29 -1.42 5.85 -13.40
N THR A 30 -1.86 4.69 -13.89
CA THR A 30 -3.25 4.45 -14.31
C THR A 30 -4.09 3.73 -13.27
N HIS A 31 -3.44 3.11 -12.28
CA HIS A 31 -4.08 2.27 -11.26
C HIS A 31 -3.68 2.76 -9.87
N PHE A 32 -4.59 2.59 -8.91
CA PHE A 32 -4.32 2.74 -7.50
C PHE A 32 -4.81 1.49 -6.77
N ASN A 33 -4.23 1.18 -5.62
CA ASN A 33 -4.68 0.08 -4.79
C ASN A 33 -5.83 0.55 -3.87
N PRO A 34 -7.07 0.02 -3.99
CA PRO A 34 -8.17 0.33 -3.08
C PRO A 34 -8.02 -0.32 -1.68
N VAL A 35 -6.97 -1.14 -1.48
CA VAL A 35 -6.74 -1.96 -0.28
C VAL A 35 -7.70 -3.17 -0.20
N ASP A 36 -8.24 -3.59 -1.34
CA ASP A 36 -8.97 -4.84 -1.47
C ASP A 36 -7.98 -6.00 -1.68
N LEU A 37 -7.68 -6.73 -0.61
CA LEU A 37 -6.66 -7.78 -0.59
C LEU A 37 -7.27 -9.15 -0.26
N VAL A 38 -6.92 -10.16 -1.05
CA VAL A 38 -7.21 -11.57 -0.76
C VAL A 38 -5.89 -12.28 -0.47
N CYS A 39 -5.75 -12.83 0.74
CA CYS A 39 -4.51 -13.47 1.18
C CYS A 39 -4.67 -15.00 1.23
N GLY A 40 -3.91 -15.71 0.39
CA GLY A 40 -3.73 -17.15 0.53
C GLY A 40 -2.76 -17.47 1.66
N ILE A 41 -3.27 -17.95 2.79
CA ILE A 41 -2.45 -18.24 3.99
C ILE A 41 -1.89 -19.67 4.05
N ARG A 42 -2.14 -20.48 3.02
CA ARG A 42 -1.71 -21.88 2.94
C ARG A 42 -1.12 -22.21 1.59
N ASN A 43 -0.15 -23.12 1.57
CA ASN A 43 0.45 -23.61 0.35
C ASN A 43 -0.42 -24.68 -0.34
N TYR A 44 0.05 -25.20 -1.46
CA TYR A 44 -0.61 -26.25 -2.24
C TYR A 44 -0.81 -27.58 -1.50
N LYS A 45 -0.14 -27.78 -0.35
CA LYS A 45 -0.30 -28.93 0.55
C LYS A 45 -1.18 -28.64 1.76
N ASN A 46 -1.86 -27.49 1.78
CA ASN A 46 -2.68 -27.01 2.91
C ASN A 46 -1.88 -26.67 4.19
N GLU A 47 -0.55 -26.54 4.10
CA GLU A 47 0.31 -26.12 5.21
C GLU A 47 0.27 -24.60 5.34
N LYS A 48 0.21 -24.07 6.57
CA LYS A 48 0.18 -22.62 6.79
C LYS A 48 1.54 -22.00 6.48
N PHE A 49 1.53 -20.86 5.82
CA PHE A 49 2.72 -20.01 5.74
C PHE A 49 2.98 -19.32 7.08
N ASP A 50 4.25 -19.23 7.45
CA ASP A 50 4.69 -18.29 8.47
C ASP A 50 5.02 -16.96 7.80
N LEU A 51 4.04 -16.04 7.81
CA LEU A 51 4.14 -14.75 7.13
C LEU A 51 5.27 -13.87 7.69
N THR A 52 5.73 -14.13 8.93
CA THR A 52 6.80 -13.34 9.55
C THR A 52 8.15 -13.53 8.86
N GLN A 53 8.33 -14.65 8.15
CA GLN A 53 9.52 -14.93 7.34
C GLN A 53 9.61 -14.05 6.09
N PHE A 54 8.52 -13.35 5.76
CA PHE A 54 8.38 -12.50 4.57
C PHE A 54 8.33 -11.01 4.92
N ILE A 55 8.85 -10.65 6.09
CA ILE A 55 9.01 -9.25 6.50
C ILE A 55 10.41 -8.77 6.15
N ASP A 56 10.52 -7.73 5.34
CA ASP A 56 11.77 -7.00 5.17
C ASP A 56 12.00 -6.05 6.35
N GLN A 57 12.78 -6.51 7.33
CA GLN A 57 13.12 -5.74 8.53
C GLN A 57 14.00 -4.52 8.25
N ASN A 58 14.61 -4.43 7.06
CA ASN A 58 15.39 -3.27 6.65
C ASN A 58 14.53 -2.21 5.96
N SER A 59 13.26 -2.52 5.67
CA SER A 59 12.32 -1.56 5.13
C SER A 59 11.71 -0.69 6.24
N GLY A 60 11.14 0.43 5.83
CA GLY A 60 10.54 1.44 6.67
C GLY A 60 10.72 2.82 6.06
N PHE A 61 10.04 3.82 6.62
CA PHE A 61 10.09 5.18 6.12
C PHE A 61 10.02 6.20 7.26
N ILE A 62 10.60 7.37 7.00
CA ILE A 62 10.56 8.48 7.93
C ILE A 62 9.26 9.25 7.68
N ILE A 63 8.47 9.40 8.74
CA ILE A 63 7.25 10.20 8.73
C ILE A 63 7.46 11.49 9.50
N GLU A 64 6.96 12.58 8.96
CA GLU A 64 6.87 13.86 9.65
C GLU A 64 5.43 14.05 10.15
N LYS A 65 5.26 14.19 11.46
CA LYS A 65 3.96 14.40 12.12
C LYS A 65 4.02 15.68 12.94
N THR A 66 2.89 16.38 13.05
CA THR A 66 2.76 17.52 13.97
C THR A 66 1.93 17.10 15.17
N LYS A 67 2.46 17.26 16.39
CA LYS A 67 1.72 17.03 17.63
C LYS A 67 1.74 18.29 18.48
N GLY A 68 0.58 18.89 18.71
CA GLY A 68 0.45 20.10 19.55
C GLY A 68 1.39 21.23 19.12
N ALA A 69 1.42 21.53 17.81
CA ALA A 69 2.29 22.52 17.17
C ALA A 69 3.81 22.20 17.12
N LYS A 70 4.25 21.03 17.57
CA LYS A 70 5.65 20.60 17.42
C LYS A 70 5.83 19.64 16.24
N PRO A 71 6.78 19.91 15.31
CA PRO A 71 7.16 18.94 14.30
C PRO A 71 7.91 17.78 14.96
N LEU A 72 7.55 16.56 14.58
CA LEU A 72 8.17 15.31 15.02
C LEU A 72 8.56 14.51 13.78
N LYS A 73 9.75 13.93 13.81
CA LYS A 73 10.14 12.88 12.87
C LYS A 73 10.07 11.54 13.59
N SER A 74 9.51 10.54 12.93
CA SER A 74 9.44 9.18 13.47
C SER A 74 9.79 8.18 12.37
N TYR A 75 10.34 7.04 12.78
CA TYR A 75 10.59 5.92 11.89
C TYR A 75 9.42 4.95 12.00
N GLU A 76 8.75 4.67 10.88
CA GLU A 76 7.66 3.70 10.82
C GLU A 76 8.22 2.35 10.35
N LEU A 77 7.92 1.30 11.11
CA LEU A 77 8.23 -0.08 10.74
C LEU A 77 7.43 -0.48 9.48
N PRO A 78 7.87 -1.51 8.74
CA PRO A 78 7.16 -1.95 7.54
C PRO A 78 5.70 -2.30 7.85
N GLY A 79 4.80 -1.58 7.22
CA GLY A 79 3.42 -1.98 6.97
C GLY A 79 3.32 -3.06 5.90
N LEU A 80 2.08 -3.42 5.55
CA LEU A 80 1.79 -4.59 4.72
C LEU A 80 2.53 -4.56 3.37
N TRP A 81 2.20 -3.60 2.50
CA TRP A 81 2.78 -3.53 1.14
C TRP A 81 4.15 -2.84 1.06
N ASN A 82 4.55 -2.10 2.09
CA ASN A 82 5.84 -1.40 2.12
C ASN A 82 6.95 -2.19 2.84
N GLY A 83 6.72 -3.47 3.16
CA GLY A 83 7.79 -4.41 3.49
C GLY A 83 7.38 -5.67 4.26
N ALA A 84 6.21 -5.70 4.90
CA ALA A 84 5.75 -6.90 5.62
C ALA A 84 5.21 -8.01 4.69
N MET A 85 5.01 -7.71 3.40
CA MET A 85 4.70 -8.68 2.35
C MET A 85 5.85 -8.91 1.36
N ALA A 86 7.09 -8.68 1.80
CA ALA A 86 8.26 -8.84 0.94
C ALA A 86 8.31 -10.26 0.36
N ASN A 87 8.54 -10.36 -0.95
CA ASN A 87 8.62 -11.62 -1.70
C ASN A 87 7.32 -12.45 -1.74
N TRP A 88 6.16 -11.87 -1.40
CA TRP A 88 4.89 -12.55 -1.65
C TRP A 88 4.64 -12.74 -3.15
N ILE A 89 4.06 -13.88 -3.53
CA ILE A 89 3.52 -14.07 -4.87
C ILE A 89 2.26 -13.19 -4.96
N THR A 90 2.38 -12.08 -5.68
CA THR A 90 1.33 -11.07 -5.77
C THR A 90 0.76 -11.05 -7.18
N ILE A 91 -0.58 -11.11 -7.26
CA ILE A 91 -1.33 -11.01 -8.52
C ILE A 91 -2.17 -9.74 -8.45
N PHE A 92 -2.05 -8.88 -9.46
CA PHE A 92 -2.82 -7.65 -9.57
C PHE A 92 -4.02 -7.89 -10.48
N VAL A 93 -5.21 -7.54 -9.98
CA VAL A 93 -6.48 -7.71 -10.70
C VAL A 93 -7.16 -6.35 -10.78
N GLU A 94 -7.47 -5.92 -12.00
CA GLU A 94 -8.30 -4.73 -12.20
C GLU A 94 -9.76 -5.08 -11.89
N VAL A 95 -10.42 -4.21 -11.13
CA VAL A 95 -11.83 -4.35 -10.76
C VAL A 95 -12.60 -3.10 -11.17
N PRO A 96 -13.92 -3.21 -11.42
CA PRO A 96 -14.74 -2.05 -11.78
C PRO A 96 -14.70 -0.97 -10.69
N LEU A 97 -14.63 0.31 -11.09
CA LEU A 97 -14.52 1.43 -10.15
C LEU A 97 -15.60 1.46 -9.06
N PHE A 98 -16.81 0.99 -9.35
CA PHE A 98 -17.92 0.97 -8.40
C PHE A 98 -17.71 0.04 -7.20
N THR A 99 -16.73 -0.89 -7.25
CA THR A 99 -16.37 -1.72 -6.08
C THR A 99 -15.66 -0.91 -5.00
N PHE A 100 -15.11 0.26 -5.34
CA PHE A 100 -14.41 1.13 -4.42
C PHE A 100 -15.24 2.37 -4.06
N ASN A 101 -15.84 2.37 -2.86
CA ASN A 101 -16.61 3.50 -2.33
C ASN A 101 -15.95 4.03 -1.04
N PRO A 102 -14.87 4.83 -1.14
CA PRO A 102 -14.16 5.32 0.03
C PRO A 102 -14.92 6.46 0.73
N VAL A 103 -14.80 6.51 2.05
CA VAL A 103 -15.29 7.62 2.88
C VAL A 103 -14.08 8.37 3.42
N LYS A 104 -13.80 9.56 2.89
CA LYS A 104 -12.68 10.42 3.32
C LYS A 104 -13.15 11.58 4.20
N THR A 105 -14.39 12.03 3.98
CA THR A 105 -15.05 13.11 4.70
C THR A 105 -16.42 12.64 5.17
N VAL A 106 -16.99 13.34 6.16
CA VAL A 106 -18.35 13.04 6.64
C VAL A 106 -19.39 13.12 5.50
N ASN A 107 -19.20 14.04 4.55
CA ASN A 107 -20.10 14.19 3.41
C ASN A 107 -20.06 13.01 2.42
N ASP A 108 -18.98 12.22 2.41
CA ASP A 108 -18.93 11.03 1.55
C ASP A 108 -20.00 10.01 1.96
N LEU A 109 -20.38 9.97 3.24
CA LEU A 109 -21.46 9.11 3.74
C LEU A 109 -22.83 9.44 3.13
N LEU A 110 -23.02 10.66 2.61
CA LEU A 110 -24.28 11.07 1.99
C LEU A 110 -24.47 10.52 0.57
N LYS A 111 -23.43 9.92 -0.03
CA LYS A 111 -23.55 9.31 -1.36
C LYS A 111 -24.44 8.08 -1.29
N SER A 112 -25.22 7.86 -2.36
CA SER A 112 -26.16 6.73 -2.47
C SER A 112 -25.60 5.35 -2.07
N PRO A 113 -24.33 4.98 -2.38
CA PRO A 113 -23.77 3.69 -1.96
C PRO A 113 -23.64 3.49 -0.44
N HIS A 114 -23.72 4.57 0.35
CA HIS A 114 -23.58 4.55 1.80
C HIS A 114 -24.89 4.85 2.55
N GLN A 115 -25.99 5.04 1.83
CA GLN A 115 -27.30 5.30 2.42
C GLN A 115 -28.06 3.98 2.67
N PRO A 116 -28.89 3.92 3.73
CA PRO A 116 -29.83 2.81 3.92
C PRO A 116 -30.76 2.67 2.69
N GLN A 117 -31.11 1.43 2.36
CA GLN A 117 -32.15 1.14 1.37
C GLN A 117 -33.55 1.24 1.99
#